data_AF-A0A2V3IYH9-F1
#
_entry.id   AF-A0A2V3IYH9-F1
#
_cell.length_a   1.000
_cell.length_b   1.000
_cell.length_c   1.000
_cell.angle_alpha   90.00
_cell.angle_beta   90.00
_cell.angle_gamma   90.00
#
_symmetry.space_group_name_H-M   'P 1'
#
loop_
_entity.id
_entity.type
_entity.pdbx_description
1 polymer ?
#
loop_
_entity_poly.entity_id
_entity_poly.type
_entity_poly.pdbx_seq_one_letter_code
_entity_poly.pdbx_strand_id
1 'polypeptide(L)'
;MFPQLAPTLHPMLEGIFHVIVAWALLLLGFVSEDNPPRKSSLPAQPFLIATAFLTNIFYLPYLILRAKPTDNLLPPSTALQELGESIYLPIFSLSVLGASAVWAVFARPEFGDLMTRFSSFKHIFSSNILAYSFGVDVLTFSLFQSWLVRDDANRRTWRSESMKRTAIQSTLVPFLGLAFYLIQRARHATLAES
;
A
#
# COMPACT_ATOMS: atom_id res chain seq x y z
N MET A 1 -7.00 -28.81 -4.29
CA MET A 1 -6.39 -28.57 -5.62
C MET A 1 -4.90 -28.73 -5.44
N PHE A 2 -4.24 -29.67 -6.14
CA PHE A 2 -2.81 -29.89 -5.97
C PHE A 2 -2.03 -28.76 -6.65
N PRO A 3 -0.96 -28.20 -6.05
CA PRO A 3 -0.19 -27.09 -6.62
C PRO A 3 0.43 -27.41 -7.99
N GLN A 4 0.57 -28.69 -8.32
CA GLN A 4 1.07 -29.19 -9.62
C GLN A 4 0.06 -29.01 -10.78
N LEU A 5 -1.21 -28.74 -10.48
CA LEU A 5 -2.29 -28.55 -11.46
C LEU A 5 -2.63 -27.07 -11.68
N ALA A 6 -1.95 -26.15 -10.99
CA ALA A 6 -2.18 -24.73 -11.16
C ALA A 6 -1.58 -24.27 -12.51
N PRO A 7 -2.34 -23.52 -13.33
CA PRO A 7 -1.81 -23.00 -14.58
C PRO A 7 -0.63 -22.06 -14.28
N THR A 8 0.49 -22.30 -14.95
CA THR A 8 1.66 -21.43 -14.85
C THR A 8 1.32 -20.02 -15.34
N LEU A 9 1.56 -19.02 -14.49
CA LEU A 9 1.35 -17.63 -14.85
C LEU A 9 2.60 -17.04 -15.51
N HIS A 10 2.38 -16.00 -16.32
CA HIS A 10 3.47 -15.26 -16.93
C HIS A 10 4.30 -14.54 -15.84
N PRO A 11 5.64 -14.61 -15.86
CA PRO A 11 6.48 -14.09 -14.77
C PRO A 11 6.30 -12.59 -14.50
N MET A 12 6.00 -11.79 -15.54
CA MET A 12 5.67 -10.36 -15.36
C MET A 12 4.34 -10.13 -14.63
N LEU A 13 3.34 -11.02 -14.79
CA LEU A 13 2.09 -10.94 -14.02
C LEU A 13 2.30 -11.35 -12.57
N GLU A 14 3.06 -12.42 -12.33
CA GLU A 14 3.45 -12.83 -10.97
C GLU A 14 4.20 -11.68 -10.26
N GLY A 15 5.11 -11.00 -10.98
CA GLY A 15 5.81 -9.82 -10.46
C GLY A 15 4.85 -8.69 -10.06
N ILE A 16 3.95 -8.28 -10.95
CA ILE A 16 2.96 -7.22 -10.66
C ILE A 16 2.09 -7.59 -9.46
N PHE A 17 1.65 -8.84 -9.38
CA PHE A 17 0.89 -9.34 -8.24
C PHE A 17 1.66 -9.15 -6.92
N HIS A 18 2.94 -9.55 -6.86
CA HIS A 18 3.76 -9.34 -5.66
C HIS A 18 3.87 -7.85 -5.27
N VAL A 19 3.98 -6.94 -6.25
CA VAL A 19 4.03 -5.49 -6.00
C VAL A 19 2.71 -4.99 -5.43
N ILE A 20 1.58 -5.41 -6.00
CA ILE A 20 0.23 -5.02 -5.53
C ILE A 20 0.03 -5.50 -4.08
N VAL A 21 0.40 -6.74 -3.76
CA VAL A 21 0.33 -7.26 -2.39
C VAL A 21 1.21 -6.45 -1.44
N ALA A 22 2.44 -6.15 -1.83
CA ALA A 22 3.34 -5.31 -1.03
C ALA A 22 2.79 -3.89 -0.84
N TRP A 23 2.08 -3.36 -1.83
CA TRP A 23 1.44 -2.05 -1.74
C TRP A 23 0.24 -2.06 -0.80
N ALA A 24 -0.58 -3.12 -0.84
CA ALA A 24 -1.67 -3.30 0.11
C ALA A 24 -1.13 -3.34 1.56
N LEU A 25 0.00 -4.02 1.78
CA LEU A 25 0.71 -4.00 3.06
C LEU A 25 1.20 -2.59 3.44
N LEU A 26 1.71 -1.80 2.50
CA LEU A 26 2.08 -0.40 2.75
C LEU A 26 0.90 0.45 3.23
N LEU A 27 -0.30 0.21 2.69
CA LEU A 27 -1.51 0.91 3.10
C LEU A 27 -1.92 0.57 4.55
N LEU A 28 -1.51 -0.57 5.10
CA LEU A 28 -1.67 -0.86 6.54
C LEU A 28 -0.89 0.12 7.42
N GLY A 29 0.12 0.81 6.88
CA GLY A 29 0.84 1.87 7.57
C GLY A 29 -0.06 3.00 8.09
N PHE A 30 -1.28 3.14 7.59
CA PHE A 30 -2.22 4.19 8.03
C PHE A 30 -3.18 3.75 9.14
N VAL A 31 -3.05 2.52 9.65
CA VAL A 31 -3.88 1.98 10.76
C VAL A 31 -3.50 2.59 12.12
N SER A 32 -2.36 3.27 12.23
CA SER A 32 -1.89 3.87 13.48
C SER A 32 -2.84 4.96 14.03
N GLU A 33 -3.04 4.97 15.36
CA GLU A 33 -4.02 5.83 16.04
C GLU A 33 -3.84 7.34 15.79
N ASP A 34 -4.99 8.01 15.76
CA ASP A 34 -5.10 9.42 16.08
C ASP A 34 -4.83 9.63 17.57
N ASN A 35 -3.96 10.59 17.92
CA ASN A 35 -3.90 11.14 19.28
C ASN A 35 -4.37 12.62 19.24
N PRO A 36 -5.46 12.99 19.95
CA PRO A 36 -6.26 12.17 20.87
C PRO A 36 -7.16 11.13 20.17
N PRO A 37 -7.44 10.00 20.85
CA PRO A 37 -8.22 8.89 20.31
C PRO A 37 -9.67 9.32 20.06
N ARG A 38 -10.21 9.03 18.86
CA ARG A 38 -11.60 9.34 18.52
C ARG A 38 -12.48 8.10 18.72
N LYS A 39 -13.64 8.27 19.35
CA LYS A 39 -14.64 7.19 19.44
C LYS A 39 -15.30 6.98 18.07
N SER A 40 -14.92 5.91 17.38
CA SER A 40 -15.57 5.48 16.15
C SER A 40 -16.91 4.79 16.45
N SER A 41 -17.95 5.02 15.64
CA SER A 41 -19.19 4.22 15.73
C SER A 41 -19.10 2.88 14.98
N LEU A 42 -18.04 2.67 14.17
CA LEU A 42 -17.83 1.41 13.44
C LEU A 42 -16.35 0.99 13.44
N PRO A 43 -16.05 -0.30 13.67
CA PRO A 43 -14.67 -0.82 13.71
C PRO A 43 -13.98 -0.63 12.35
N ALA A 44 -12.74 -0.12 12.33
CA ALA A 44 -11.94 0.05 11.10
C ALA A 44 -11.51 -1.30 10.48
N GLN A 45 -11.60 -2.38 11.26
CA GLN A 45 -11.09 -3.71 10.93
C GLN A 45 -11.76 -4.38 9.70
N PRO A 46 -13.09 -4.36 9.49
CA PRO A 46 -13.72 -4.99 8.32
C PRO A 46 -13.34 -4.30 7.01
N PHE A 47 -13.05 -3.00 7.05
CA PHE A 47 -12.69 -2.19 5.89
C PHE A 47 -11.23 -2.40 5.47
N LEU A 48 -10.33 -2.58 6.44
CA LEU A 48 -8.92 -2.91 6.23
C LEU A 48 -8.73 -4.36 5.76
N ILE A 49 -9.59 -5.26 6.23
CA ILE A 49 -9.70 -6.64 5.72
C ILE A 49 -10.27 -6.62 4.29
N ALA A 50 -11.21 -5.73 3.98
CA ALA A 50 -11.77 -5.58 2.64
C ALA A 50 -10.76 -5.04 1.60
N THR A 51 -9.85 -4.12 1.96
CA THR A 51 -8.74 -3.70 1.08
C THR A 51 -7.66 -4.75 0.92
N ALA A 52 -7.46 -5.62 1.91
CA ALA A 52 -6.50 -6.72 1.83
C ALA A 52 -6.99 -7.90 0.96
N PHE A 53 -8.31 -8.03 0.76
CA PHE A 53 -8.91 -9.17 0.04
C PHE A 53 -9.65 -8.82 -1.27
N LEU A 54 -10.09 -7.58 -1.50
CA LEU A 54 -11.08 -7.31 -2.54
C LEU A 54 -10.67 -6.16 -3.48
N THR A 55 -10.32 -6.55 -4.69
CA THR A 55 -10.24 -5.72 -5.89
C THR A 55 -11.63 -5.15 -6.24
N ASN A 56 -12.17 -4.20 -5.45
CA ASN A 56 -13.12 -3.14 -5.83
C ASN A 56 -13.89 -2.47 -4.65
N ILE A 57 -14.02 -1.14 -4.73
CA ILE A 57 -15.14 -0.30 -4.27
C ILE A 57 -15.58 -0.43 -2.80
N PHE A 58 -14.70 -0.22 -1.82
CA PHE A 58 -15.21 0.03 -0.47
C PHE A 58 -14.66 1.21 0.26
N TYR A 59 -13.86 2.06 -0.36
CA TYR A 59 -13.18 3.09 0.40
C TYR A 59 -14.01 4.35 0.71
N LEU A 60 -14.93 4.70 -0.18
CA LEU A 60 -15.72 5.93 -0.11
C LEU A 60 -16.68 6.00 1.10
N PRO A 61 -17.35 4.90 1.53
CA PRO A 61 -18.22 4.93 2.71
C PRO A 61 -17.48 5.26 4.02
N TYR A 62 -16.25 4.77 4.21
CA TYR A 62 -15.47 5.01 5.44
C TYR A 62 -15.13 6.49 5.64
N LEU A 63 -14.89 7.22 4.56
CA LEU A 63 -14.52 8.64 4.63
C LEU A 63 -15.69 9.53 5.00
N ILE A 64 -16.88 9.13 4.53
CA ILE A 64 -18.13 9.83 4.78
C ILE A 64 -18.58 9.60 6.24
N LEU A 65 -18.23 8.47 6.85
CA LEU A 65 -18.74 8.04 8.15
C LEU A 65 -17.80 8.27 9.34
N ARG A 66 -16.56 8.78 9.15
CA ARG A 66 -15.63 9.00 10.26
C ARG A 66 -16.03 10.18 11.15
N ALA A 67 -16.13 9.94 12.46
CA ALA A 67 -16.62 10.91 13.45
C ALA A 67 -15.53 11.81 14.09
N LYS A 68 -15.99 12.85 14.79
CA LYS A 68 -15.20 13.94 15.40
C LYS A 68 -14.42 13.51 16.67
N PRO A 69 -13.40 14.29 17.08
CA PRO A 69 -12.55 13.97 18.23
C PRO A 69 -13.34 13.87 19.54
N THR A 70 -12.91 12.98 20.44
CA THR A 70 -13.40 12.92 21.83
C THR A 70 -12.17 12.93 22.74
N ASP A 71 -12.19 13.80 23.74
CA ASP A 71 -11.21 13.75 24.82
C ASP A 71 -11.56 12.54 25.69
N ASN A 72 -10.74 11.48 25.69
CA ASN A 72 -10.42 10.65 26.86
C ASN A 72 -9.52 9.45 26.51
N LEU A 73 -8.49 9.29 27.35
CA LEU A 73 -7.62 8.12 27.62
C LEU A 73 -7.17 7.23 26.45
N LEU A 74 -5.86 7.20 26.25
CA LEU A 74 -5.14 6.36 25.28
C LEU A 74 -5.32 4.86 25.61
N PRO A 75 -5.89 4.05 24.71
CA PRO A 75 -5.77 2.60 24.78
C PRO A 75 -4.30 2.15 24.60
N PRO A 76 -3.90 0.96 25.07
CA PRO A 76 -2.58 0.41 24.78
C PRO A 76 -2.41 0.12 23.29
N SER A 77 -1.19 0.33 22.76
CA SER A 77 -0.86 0.09 21.36
C SER A 77 -1.13 -1.35 20.96
N THR A 78 -1.69 -1.54 19.76
CA THR A 78 -1.86 -2.88 19.17
C THR A 78 -0.66 -3.25 18.31
N ALA A 79 -0.35 -4.54 18.15
CA ALA A 79 0.75 -4.99 17.29
C ALA A 79 0.64 -4.49 15.83
N LEU A 80 -0.58 -4.29 15.32
CA LEU A 80 -0.82 -3.71 14.00
C LEU A 80 -0.44 -2.22 13.91
N GLN A 81 -0.60 -1.49 15.01
CA GLN A 81 -0.23 -0.08 15.12
C GLN A 81 1.28 0.10 15.20
N GLU A 82 1.96 -0.73 16.00
CA GLU A 82 3.42 -0.77 16.05
C GLU A 82 4.02 -1.13 14.70
N LEU A 83 3.43 -2.10 14.00
CA LEU A 83 3.82 -2.45 12.64
C LEU A 83 3.57 -1.27 11.67
N GLY A 84 2.48 -0.54 11.86
CA GLY A 84 2.13 0.63 11.06
C GLY A 84 3.15 1.76 11.18
N GLU A 85 3.61 2.08 12.39
CA GLU A 85 4.63 3.13 12.63
C GLU A 85 6.07 2.67 12.33
N SER A 86 6.27 1.37 12.16
CA SER A 86 7.58 0.79 11.94
C SER A 86 8.21 1.20 10.60
N ILE A 87 9.50 1.55 10.63
CA ILE A 87 10.31 1.72 9.43
C ILE A 87 10.55 0.42 8.66
N TYR A 88 10.40 -0.74 9.32
CA TYR A 88 10.65 -2.04 8.70
C TYR A 88 9.60 -2.40 7.64
N LEU A 89 8.35 -1.95 7.82
CA LEU A 89 7.27 -2.20 6.87
C LEU A 89 7.55 -1.63 5.47
N PRO A 90 7.89 -0.33 5.31
CA PRO A 90 8.24 0.21 3.99
C PRO A 90 9.55 -0.35 3.43
N ILE A 91 10.54 -0.67 4.26
CA ILE A 91 11.79 -1.32 3.81
C ILE A 91 11.49 -2.71 3.25
N PHE A 92 10.68 -3.51 3.95
CA PHE A 92 10.27 -4.83 3.50
C PHE A 92 9.53 -4.74 2.16
N SER A 93 8.54 -3.85 2.03
CA SER A 93 7.82 -3.70 0.76
C SER A 93 8.73 -3.26 -0.40
N LEU A 94 9.72 -2.39 -0.17
CA LEU A 94 10.72 -2.05 -1.18
C LEU A 94 11.58 -3.25 -1.59
N SER A 95 11.93 -4.14 -0.64
CA SER A 95 12.64 -5.38 -0.96
C SER A 95 11.80 -6.31 -1.83
N VAL A 96 10.48 -6.39 -1.57
CA VAL A 96 9.55 -7.16 -2.40
C VAL A 96 9.44 -6.58 -3.81
N LEU A 97 9.45 -5.25 -3.96
CA LEU A 97 9.52 -4.62 -5.29
C LEU A 97 10.78 -5.04 -6.06
N GLY A 98 11.95 -5.00 -5.39
CA GLY A 98 13.21 -5.43 -6.00
C GLY A 98 13.21 -6.91 -6.38
N ALA A 99 12.78 -7.79 -5.47
CA ALA A 99 12.65 -9.22 -5.72
C ALA A 99 11.65 -9.52 -6.85
N SER A 100 10.55 -8.78 -6.92
CA SER A 100 9.55 -8.89 -7.98
C SER A 100 10.11 -8.48 -9.34
N ALA A 101 10.90 -7.41 -9.42
CA ALA A 101 11.57 -7.00 -10.65
C ALA A 101 12.56 -8.07 -11.14
N VAL A 102 13.36 -8.63 -10.23
CA VAL A 102 14.26 -9.76 -10.54
C VAL A 102 13.45 -10.96 -11.03
N TRP A 103 12.35 -11.29 -10.37
CA TRP A 103 11.46 -12.39 -10.76
C TRP A 103 10.88 -12.19 -12.16
N ALA A 104 10.32 -11.02 -12.45
CA ALA A 104 9.72 -10.71 -13.75
C ALA A 104 10.71 -10.86 -14.91
N VAL A 105 11.99 -10.53 -14.67
CA VAL A 105 13.05 -10.59 -15.68
C VAL A 105 13.64 -11.98 -15.82
N PHE A 106 13.99 -12.65 -14.72
CA PHE A 106 14.82 -13.86 -14.74
C PHE A 106 14.08 -15.16 -14.45
N ALA A 107 12.90 -15.11 -13.83
CA ALA A 107 12.16 -16.33 -13.52
C ALA A 107 11.64 -16.98 -14.81
N ARG A 108 11.55 -18.31 -14.82
CA ARG A 108 10.89 -19.09 -15.88
C ARG A 108 11.46 -18.81 -17.29
N PRO A 109 12.68 -19.28 -17.61
CA PRO A 109 13.34 -19.01 -18.90
C PRO A 109 12.52 -19.45 -20.12
N GLU A 110 11.56 -20.38 -19.95
CA GLU A 110 10.64 -20.84 -20.98
C GLU A 110 9.76 -19.74 -21.60
N PHE A 111 9.61 -18.57 -20.95
CA PHE A 111 8.89 -17.40 -21.48
C PHE A 111 9.73 -16.51 -22.41
N GLY A 112 10.96 -16.90 -22.73
CA GLY A 112 11.84 -16.20 -23.66
C GLY A 112 12.67 -15.09 -23.00
N ASP A 113 13.22 -14.21 -23.83
CA ASP A 113 14.01 -13.05 -23.39
C ASP A 113 13.13 -11.88 -22.92
N LEU A 114 13.75 -10.83 -22.37
CA LEU A 114 13.03 -9.69 -21.80
C LEU A 114 12.08 -9.02 -22.81
N MET A 115 12.50 -8.88 -24.06
CA MET A 115 11.70 -8.23 -25.10
C MET A 115 10.49 -9.08 -25.48
N THR A 116 10.68 -10.39 -25.67
CA THR A 116 9.61 -11.34 -25.96
C THR A 116 8.58 -11.36 -24.83
N ARG A 117 9.05 -11.43 -23.57
CA ARG A 117 8.18 -11.38 -22.38
C ARG A 117 7.35 -10.10 -22.32
N PHE A 118 7.98 -8.95 -22.57
CA PHE A 118 7.27 -7.67 -22.53
C PHE A 118 6.20 -7.59 -23.62
N SER A 119 6.48 -8.10 -24.81
CA SER A 119 5.48 -8.18 -25.89
C SER A 119 4.31 -9.09 -25.52
N SER A 120 4.58 -10.30 -25.03
CA SER A 120 3.55 -11.23 -24.56
C SER A 120 2.74 -10.67 -23.39
N PHE A 121 3.41 -10.01 -22.45
CA PHE A 121 2.76 -9.35 -21.32
C PHE A 121 1.76 -8.29 -21.77
N LYS A 122 2.13 -7.41 -22.71
CA LYS A 122 1.19 -6.41 -23.27
C LYS A 122 -0.04 -7.05 -23.88
N HIS A 123 0.16 -8.13 -24.65
CA HIS A 123 -0.95 -8.87 -25.25
C HIS A 123 -1.88 -9.49 -24.20
N ILE A 124 -1.31 -10.10 -23.15
CA ILE A 124 -2.09 -10.68 -22.04
C ILE A 124 -2.85 -9.59 -21.29
N PHE A 125 -2.21 -8.43 -21.04
CA PHE A 125 -2.81 -7.32 -20.33
C PHE A 125 -4.08 -6.77 -21.00
N SER A 126 -4.13 -6.77 -22.34
CA SER A 126 -5.32 -6.32 -23.09
C SER A 126 -6.38 -7.40 -23.30
N SER A 127 -6.04 -8.69 -23.15
CA SER A 127 -6.93 -9.81 -23.50
C SER A 127 -7.49 -10.57 -22.30
N ASN A 128 -6.91 -10.39 -21.10
CA ASN A 128 -7.29 -11.14 -19.92
C ASN A 128 -7.86 -10.24 -18.81
N ILE A 129 -9.05 -10.61 -18.32
CA ILE A 129 -9.75 -9.87 -17.26
C ILE A 129 -8.94 -9.78 -15.96
N LEU A 130 -8.15 -10.81 -15.63
CA LEU A 130 -7.28 -10.83 -14.45
C LEU A 130 -6.12 -9.85 -14.59
N ALA A 131 -5.52 -9.75 -15.78
CA ALA A 131 -4.46 -8.78 -16.00
C ALA A 131 -5.01 -7.34 -15.98
N TYR A 132 -6.21 -7.15 -16.52
CA TYR A 132 -6.93 -5.88 -16.43
C TYR A 132 -7.24 -5.47 -14.98
N SER A 133 -7.64 -6.43 -14.11
CA SER A 133 -7.93 -6.12 -12.70
C SER A 133 -6.72 -5.58 -11.95
N PHE A 134 -5.50 -6.06 -12.25
CA PHE A 134 -4.28 -5.48 -11.70
C PHE A 134 -4.08 -4.00 -12.09
N GLY A 135 -4.49 -3.61 -13.30
CA GLY A 135 -4.49 -2.20 -13.72
C GLY A 135 -5.47 -1.36 -12.90
N VAL A 136 -6.67 -1.90 -12.64
CA VAL A 136 -7.66 -1.26 -11.76
C VAL A 136 -7.09 -1.12 -10.34
N ASP A 137 -6.44 -2.15 -9.80
CA ASP A 137 -5.83 -2.10 -8.47
C ASP A 137 -4.76 -1.01 -8.35
N VAL A 138 -3.90 -0.86 -9.36
CA VAL A 138 -2.88 0.21 -9.42
C VAL A 138 -3.54 1.59 -9.38
N LEU A 139 -4.60 1.81 -10.15
CA LEU A 139 -5.33 3.08 -10.14
C LEU A 139 -5.99 3.33 -8.79
N THR A 140 -6.67 2.33 -8.25
CA THR A 140 -7.36 2.37 -6.97
C THR A 140 -6.39 2.69 -5.83
N PHE A 141 -5.26 1.98 -5.75
CA PHE A 141 -4.23 2.22 -4.73
C PHE A 141 -3.55 3.58 -4.92
N SER A 142 -3.39 4.04 -6.15
CA SER A 142 -2.85 5.37 -6.43
C SER A 142 -3.77 6.50 -5.93
N LEU A 143 -5.08 6.33 -6.06
CA LEU A 143 -6.05 7.27 -5.51
C LEU A 143 -6.07 7.22 -3.99
N PHE A 144 -6.08 6.02 -3.39
CA PHE A 144 -6.12 5.89 -1.93
C PHE A 144 -4.85 6.34 -1.25
N GLN A 145 -3.67 6.00 -1.75
CA GLN A 145 -2.43 6.52 -1.18
C GLN A 145 -2.42 8.06 -1.22
N SER A 146 -2.93 8.68 -2.30
CA SER A 146 -2.88 10.12 -2.47
C SER A 146 -3.75 10.82 -1.43
N TRP A 147 -4.94 10.26 -1.20
CA TRP A 147 -5.84 10.74 -0.17
C TRP A 147 -5.31 10.47 1.25
N LEU A 148 -4.82 9.24 1.52
CA LEU A 148 -4.30 8.81 2.82
C LEU A 148 -3.07 9.59 3.29
N VAL A 149 -2.09 9.79 2.40
CA VAL A 149 -0.86 10.53 2.71
C VAL A 149 -1.18 11.96 3.13
N ARG A 150 -2.12 12.61 2.43
CA ARG A 150 -2.53 13.98 2.77
C ARG A 150 -3.27 14.04 4.10
N ASP A 151 -4.18 13.10 4.33
CA ASP A 151 -4.93 13.01 5.58
C ASP A 151 -3.99 12.75 6.77
N ASP A 152 -3.07 11.79 6.66
CA ASP A 152 -2.08 11.48 7.69
C ASP A 152 -1.14 12.66 7.98
N ALA A 153 -0.63 13.35 6.96
CA ALA A 153 0.23 14.51 7.14
C ALA A 153 -0.50 15.67 7.86
N ASN A 154 -1.78 15.88 7.53
CA ASN A 154 -2.62 16.87 8.21
C ASN A 154 -2.88 16.50 9.67
N ARG A 155 -3.17 15.22 9.95
CA ARG A 155 -3.43 14.71 11.31
C ARG A 155 -2.22 14.86 12.22
N ARG A 156 -1.02 14.59 11.71
CA ARG A 156 0.25 14.73 12.45
C ARG A 156 0.70 16.17 12.62
N THR A 157 -0.10 17.14 12.16
CA THR A 157 0.20 18.58 12.25
C THR A 157 1.58 18.92 11.70
N TRP A 158 1.97 18.35 10.55
CA TRP A 158 3.21 18.71 9.89
C TRP A 158 3.16 20.18 9.45
N ARG A 159 3.66 21.07 10.31
CA ARG A 159 3.60 22.53 10.13
C ARG A 159 4.68 23.07 9.21
N SER A 160 5.78 22.33 9.04
CA SER A 160 6.84 22.73 8.11
C SER A 160 6.39 22.61 6.67
N GLU A 161 6.61 23.67 5.88
CA GLU A 161 6.38 23.68 4.43
C GLU A 161 7.18 22.60 3.70
N SER A 162 8.37 22.22 4.22
CA SER A 162 9.15 21.12 3.66
C SER A 162 8.43 19.78 3.81
N MET A 163 7.82 19.52 4.96
CA MET A 163 7.11 18.26 5.24
C MET A 163 5.82 18.12 4.44
N LYS A 164 5.05 19.22 4.31
CA LYS A 164 3.87 19.26 3.44
C LYS A 164 4.24 19.00 1.98
N ARG A 165 5.34 19.61 1.49
CA ARG A 165 5.85 19.38 0.14
C ARG A 165 6.24 17.92 -0.07
N THR A 166 6.95 17.32 0.89
CA THR A 166 7.30 15.89 0.86
C THR A 166 6.07 14.99 0.81
N ALA A 167 5.02 15.28 1.59
CA ALA A 167 3.77 14.54 1.55
C ALA A 167 3.11 14.64 0.16
N ILE A 168 3.02 15.85 -0.42
CA ILE A 168 2.45 16.05 -1.76
C ILE A 168 3.25 15.30 -2.82
N GLN A 169 4.59 15.41 -2.82
CA GLN A 169 5.46 14.72 -3.76
C GLN A 169 5.30 13.20 -3.68
N SER A 170 5.13 12.67 -2.47
CA SER A 170 4.91 11.25 -2.22
C SER A 170 3.60 10.73 -2.81
N THR A 171 2.62 11.60 -3.09
CA THR A 171 1.38 11.21 -3.77
C THR A 171 1.51 11.05 -5.27
N LEU A 172 2.59 11.57 -5.87
CA LEU A 172 2.78 11.61 -7.33
C LEU A 172 3.43 10.36 -7.90
N VAL A 173 4.24 9.67 -7.10
CA VAL A 173 4.97 8.46 -7.52
C VAL A 173 4.34 7.27 -6.83
N PRO A 174 3.50 6.47 -7.51
CA PRO A 174 2.82 5.38 -6.87
C PRO A 174 3.77 4.31 -6.34
N PHE A 175 3.36 3.68 -5.23
CA PHE A 175 4.17 2.73 -4.45
C PHE A 175 5.43 3.34 -3.80
N LEU A 176 6.36 3.86 -4.60
CA LEU A 176 7.63 4.41 -4.14
C LEU A 176 7.45 5.65 -3.27
N GLY A 177 6.56 6.55 -3.68
CA GLY A 177 6.22 7.74 -2.91
C GLY A 177 5.60 7.39 -1.57
N LEU A 178 4.70 6.40 -1.54
CA LEU A 178 4.13 5.89 -0.28
C LEU A 178 5.19 5.29 0.64
N ALA A 179 6.07 4.42 0.12
CA ALA A 179 7.16 3.86 0.92
C ALA A 179 8.07 4.95 1.47
N PHE A 180 8.44 5.94 0.65
CA PHE A 180 9.24 7.08 1.06
C PHE A 180 8.56 7.91 2.16
N TYR A 181 7.27 8.20 2.00
CA TYR A 181 6.47 8.92 3.00
C TYR A 181 6.50 8.21 4.37
N LEU A 182 6.27 6.90 4.40
CA LEU A 182 6.25 6.12 5.63
C LEU A 182 7.63 6.05 6.30
N ILE A 183 8.71 5.97 5.52
CA ILE A 183 10.09 6.05 6.05
C ILE A 183 10.34 7.40 6.71
N GLN A 184 9.96 8.50 6.04
CA GLN A 184 10.14 9.84 6.59
C GLN A 184 9.32 10.02 7.87
N ARG A 185 8.09 9.51 7.86
CA ARG A 185 7.20 9.52 9.03
C ARG A 185 7.82 8.78 10.22
N ALA A 186 8.30 7.55 10.03
CA ALA A 186 8.94 6.76 11.09
C ALA A 186 10.19 7.47 11.65
N ARG A 187 11.01 8.07 10.78
CA ARG A 187 12.20 8.86 11.20
C ARG A 187 11.83 10.05 12.07
N HIS A 188 10.76 10.76 11.73
CA HIS A 188 10.31 11.90 12.52
C HIS A 188 9.77 11.47 13.89
N ALA A 189 9.16 10.29 14.01
CA ALA A 189 8.75 9.75 15.31
C ALA A 189 9.97 9.46 16.20
N THR A 190 11.00 8.80 15.67
CA THR A 190 12.21 8.47 16.45
C THR A 190 12.98 9.69 16.95
N LEU A 191 12.98 10.80 16.20
CA LEU A 191 13.67 12.03 16.59
C LEU A 191 12.91 12.85 17.66
N ALA A 192 11.62 12.61 17.83
CA ALA A 192 10.82 13.29 18.86
C ALA A 192 10.97 12.66 20.25
N GLU A 193 11.49 11.43 20.32
CA GLU A 193 11.70 10.66 21.56
C GLU A 193 13.14 10.77 22.12
N SER A 194 14.07 11.37 21.36
CA SER A 194 15.48 11.59 21.75
C SER A 194 15.74 13.01 22.24
#